data_AF-A0A5C5CTY8-F1
#
_entry.id   AF-A0A5C5CTY8-F1
#
_cell.length_a   1.000
_cell.length_b   1.000
_cell.length_c   1.000
_cell.angle_alpha   90.00
_cell.angle_beta   90.00
_cell.angle_gamma   90.00
#
_symmetry.space_group_name_H-M   'P 1'
#
loop_
_entity.id
_entity.type
_entity.pdbx_description
1 polymer ?
#
loop_
_entity_poly.entity_id
_entity_poly.type
_entity_poly.pdbx_seq_one_letter_code
_entity_poly.pdbx_strand_id
1 'polypeptide(L)'
;MICSSCASDRLLQEAAEQQGKAQARIVPPEYPDDCRKKEPHAPLIEGAEVRSILKRERAALDRQNARTDRCAEFYDGWARGLR
;
A
#
# COMPACT_ATOMS: atom_id res chain seq x y z
N MET A 1 -17.78 2.78 -48.30
CA MET A 1 -18.39 3.80 -47.44
C MET A 1 -18.81 3.09 -46.17
N ILE A 2 -18.00 3.14 -45.12
CA ILE A 2 -18.35 2.55 -43.82
C ILE A 2 -19.17 3.62 -43.10
N CYS A 3 -20.47 3.38 -42.96
CA CYS A 3 -21.34 4.22 -42.13
C CYS A 3 -20.98 3.95 -40.67
N SER A 4 -20.11 4.77 -40.07
CA SER A 4 -19.94 4.77 -38.60
C SER A 4 -21.23 5.24 -37.97
N SER A 5 -22.00 4.29 -37.42
CA SER A 5 -23.09 4.58 -36.50
C SER A 5 -22.51 4.82 -35.11
N CYS A 6 -23.17 5.61 -34.27
CA CYS A 6 -22.72 5.86 -32.89
C CYS A 6 -22.61 4.57 -32.05
N ALA A 7 -23.32 3.50 -32.43
CA ALA A 7 -23.20 2.18 -31.80
C ALA A 7 -21.85 1.50 -32.11
N SER A 8 -21.36 1.61 -33.34
CA SER A 8 -20.03 1.14 -33.75
C SER A 8 -18.90 1.94 -33.11
N ASP A 9 -19.08 3.26 -32.94
CA ASP A 9 -18.07 4.10 -32.28
C ASP A 9 -17.92 3.78 -30.79
N ARG A 10 -19.04 3.48 -30.11
CA ARG A 10 -19.02 3.04 -28.71
C ARG A 10 -18.31 1.68 -28.55
N LEU A 11 -18.57 0.72 -29.43
CA LEU A 11 -17.89 -0.57 -29.41
C LEU A 11 -16.38 -0.44 -29.66
N LEU A 12 -15.97 0.47 -30.54
CA LEU A 12 -14.56 0.77 -30.78
C LEU A 12 -13.91 1.44 -29.57
N GLN A 13 -14.60 2.35 -28.88
CA GLN A 13 -14.12 2.95 -27.64
C GLN A 13 -13.96 1.91 -26.53
N GLU A 14 -14.97 1.06 -26.30
CA GLU A 14 -14.91 -0.02 -25.32
C GLU A 14 -13.75 -0.99 -25.62
N ALA A 15 -13.57 -1.39 -26.88
CA ALA A 15 -12.47 -2.25 -27.30
C ALA A 15 -11.09 -1.58 -27.11
N ALA A 16 -10.97 -0.29 -27.43
CA ALA A 16 -9.75 0.48 -27.25
C ALA A 16 -9.40 0.64 -25.75
N GLU A 17 -10.39 0.86 -24.88
CA GLU A 17 -10.20 0.89 -23.43
C GLU A 17 -9.72 -0.46 -22.89
N GLN A 18 -10.35 -1.57 -23.32
CA GLN A 18 -9.94 -2.91 -22.90
C GLN A 18 -8.53 -3.25 -23.38
N GLN A 19 -8.21 -2.89 -24.63
CA GLN A 19 -6.87 -3.07 -25.18
C GLN A 19 -5.84 -2.22 -24.43
N GLY A 20 -6.16 -0.96 -24.09
CA GLY A 20 -5.31 -0.10 -23.27
C GLY A 20 -5.06 -0.67 -21.88
N LYS A 21 -6.09 -1.20 -21.21
CA LYS A 21 -5.97 -1.89 -19.90
C LYS A 21 -5.11 -3.15 -20.00
N ALA A 22 -5.28 -3.96 -21.03
CA ALA A 22 -4.51 -5.18 -21.24
C ALA A 22 -3.02 -4.91 -21.57
N GLN A 23 -2.73 -3.77 -22.20
CA GLN A 23 -1.36 -3.38 -22.57
C GLN A 23 -0.64 -2.58 -21.48
N ALA A 24 -1.37 -1.98 -20.53
CA ALA A 24 -0.78 -1.26 -19.42
C ALA A 24 0.00 -2.21 -18.50
N ARG A 25 1.33 -2.12 -18.54
CA ARG A 25 2.17 -2.79 -17.55
C ARG A 25 2.03 -2.07 -16.21
N ILE A 26 1.49 -2.76 -15.22
CA ILE A 26 1.39 -2.27 -13.85
C ILE A 26 2.74 -2.48 -13.18
N VAL A 27 3.51 -1.40 -12.99
CA VAL A 27 4.75 -1.42 -12.21
C VAL A 27 4.43 -0.90 -10.81
N PRO A 28 4.51 -1.73 -9.76
CA PRO A 28 4.33 -1.25 -8.40
C PRO A 28 5.42 -0.25 -8.03
N PRO A 29 5.10 0.77 -7.21
CA PRO A 29 6.10 1.65 -6.68
C PRO A 29 7.05 0.85 -5.77
N GLU A 30 8.26 1.36 -5.61
CA GLU A 30 9.20 0.78 -4.66
C GLU A 30 8.62 0.81 -3.25
N TYR A 31 8.83 -0.29 -2.51
CA TYR A 31 8.38 -0.39 -1.13
C TYR A 31 9.24 0.53 -0.24
N PRO A 32 8.64 1.49 0.48
CA PRO A 32 9.41 2.50 1.21
C PRO A 32 10.38 1.89 2.22
N ASP A 33 11.58 2.47 2.34
CA ASP A 33 12.60 1.98 3.26
C ASP A 33 12.15 2.01 4.73
N ASP A 34 11.33 3.00 5.14
CA ASP A 34 10.75 3.03 6.48
C ASP A 34 9.95 1.75 6.77
N CYS A 35 9.21 1.27 5.79
CA CYS A 35 8.38 0.07 5.90
C CYS A 35 9.17 -1.24 6.02
N ARG A 36 10.49 -1.21 5.79
CA ARG A 36 11.40 -2.33 6.04
C ARG A 36 11.98 -2.32 7.46
N LYS A 37 11.88 -1.20 8.18
CA LYS A 37 12.43 -1.06 9.53
C LYS A 37 11.55 -1.78 10.54
N LYS A 38 12.21 -2.48 11.47
CA LYS A 38 11.57 -3.06 12.66
C LYS A 38 11.83 -2.18 13.86
N GLU A 39 10.78 -1.91 14.62
CA GLU A 39 10.93 -1.22 15.89
C GLU A 39 11.66 -2.12 16.89
N PRO A 40 12.71 -1.63 17.57
CA PRO A 40 13.37 -2.39 18.60
C PRO A 40 12.46 -2.57 19.82
N HIS A 41 12.59 -3.72 20.49
CA HIS A 41 12.03 -3.95 21.81
C HIS A 41 12.59 -2.95 22.83
N ALA A 42 11.87 -2.77 23.94
CA ALA A 42 12.34 -1.97 25.05
C ALA A 42 13.57 -2.62 25.70
N PRO A 43 14.58 -1.83 26.11
CA PRO A 43 15.76 -2.38 26.74
C PRO A 43 15.42 -2.95 28.13
N LEU A 44 15.89 -4.17 28.36
CA LEU A 44 15.89 -4.81 29.68
C LEU A 44 17.04 -4.21 30.50
N ILE A 45 16.69 -3.60 31.63
CA ILE A 45 17.65 -2.95 32.53
C ILE A 45 17.56 -3.69 33.86
N GLU A 46 18.69 -4.16 34.36
CA GLU A 46 18.75 -4.85 35.65
C GLU A 46 18.25 -3.93 36.77
N GLY A 47 17.43 -4.48 37.67
CA GLY A 47 16.79 -3.71 38.75
C GLY A 47 15.64 -2.79 38.30
N ALA A 48 15.34 -2.69 37.01
CA ALA A 48 14.18 -1.92 36.56
C ALA A 48 12.86 -2.64 36.88
N GLU A 49 11.86 -1.86 37.27
CA GLU A 49 10.52 -2.36 37.57
C GLU A 49 9.87 -2.96 36.31
N VAL A 50 9.27 -4.14 36.45
CA VAL A 50 8.76 -4.96 35.34
C VAL A 50 7.62 -4.27 34.58
N ARG A 51 6.70 -3.59 35.27
CA ARG A 51 5.59 -2.87 34.61
C ARG A 51 6.08 -1.67 33.82
N SER A 52 7.20 -1.04 34.22
CA SER A 52 7.87 0.02 33.47
C SER A 52 8.48 -0.51 32.18
N ILE A 53 9.11 -1.69 32.19
CA ILE A 53 9.53 -2.40 30.97
C ILE A 53 8.31 -2.65 30.08
N LEU A 54 7.25 -3.22 30.65
CA LEU A 54 6.03 -3.53 29.91
C LEU A 54 5.42 -2.28 29.27
N LYS A 55 5.36 -1.14 29.98
CA LYS A 55 4.88 0.13 29.43
C LYS A 55 5.74 0.59 28.25
N ARG A 56 7.06 0.44 28.33
CA ARG A 56 7.98 0.76 27.22
C ARG A 56 7.79 -0.16 26.02
N GLU A 57 7.56 -1.45 26.24
CA GLU A 57 7.22 -2.40 25.18
C GLU A 57 5.92 -2.04 24.46
N ARG A 58 4.88 -1.61 25.20
CA ARG A 58 3.62 -1.17 24.57
C ARG A 58 3.85 0.05 23.69
N ALA A 59 4.62 1.02 24.15
CA ALA A 59 4.97 2.18 23.34
C ALA A 59 5.79 1.79 22.08
N ALA A 60 6.66 0.79 22.15
CA ALA A 60 7.36 0.27 20.98
C ALA A 60 6.41 -0.41 19.99
N LEU A 61 5.50 -1.25 20.50
CA LEU A 61 4.48 -1.88 19.67
C LEU A 61 3.58 -0.84 18.99
N ASP A 62 3.16 0.22 19.69
CA ASP A 62 2.35 1.28 19.11
C ASP A 62 3.06 1.97 17.93
N ARG A 63 4.38 2.21 18.03
CA ARG A 63 5.18 2.76 16.93
C ARG A 63 5.27 1.80 15.74
N GLN A 64 5.46 0.51 16.00
CA GLN A 64 5.49 -0.51 14.95
C GLN A 64 4.14 -0.65 14.25
N ASN A 65 3.03 -0.65 14.99
CA ASN A 65 1.68 -0.72 14.43
C ASN A 65 1.37 0.53 13.60
N ALA A 66 1.67 1.72 14.11
CA ALA A 66 1.50 2.96 13.35
C ALA A 66 2.34 2.98 12.06
N ARG A 67 3.55 2.40 12.07
CA ARG A 67 4.35 2.21 10.84
C ARG A 67 3.65 1.25 9.89
N THR A 68 3.17 0.11 10.41
CA THR A 68 2.48 -0.92 9.62
C THR A 68 1.24 -0.35 8.93
N ASP A 69 0.44 0.44 9.65
CA ASP A 69 -0.76 1.09 9.11
C ASP A 69 -0.42 2.04 7.94
N ARG A 70 0.55 2.95 8.14
CA ARG A 70 0.98 3.87 7.07
C ARG A 70 1.52 3.13 5.83
N CYS A 71 2.23 2.02 6.04
CA CYS A 71 2.78 1.22 4.95
C CYS A 71 1.70 0.45 4.18
N ALA A 72 0.67 -0.03 4.88
CA ALA A 72 -0.51 -0.61 4.24
C ALA A 72 -1.28 0.46 3.44
N GLU A 73 -1.53 1.63 4.03
CA GLU A 73 -2.23 2.74 3.39
C GLU A 73 -1.55 3.20 2.09
N PHE A 74 -0.21 3.24 2.06
CA PHE A 74 0.54 3.55 0.85
C PHE A 74 0.22 2.58 -0.30
N TYR A 75 0.27 1.27 -0.01
CA TYR A 75 0.04 0.25 -1.04
C TYR A 75 -1.44 0.17 -1.43
N ASP A 76 -2.35 0.31 -0.48
CA ASP A 76 -3.80 0.37 -0.73
C ASP A 76 -4.18 1.61 -1.54
N GLY A 77 -3.51 2.73 -1.30
CA GLY A 77 -3.62 3.95 -2.10
C GLY A 77 -3.21 3.72 -3.56
N TRP A 78 -2.06 3.09 -3.77
CA TRP A 78 -1.60 2.72 -5.12
C TRP A 78 -2.56 1.74 -5.79
N ALA A 79 -2.98 0.68 -5.09
CA ALA A 79 -3.88 -0.34 -5.63
C ALA A 79 -5.27 0.21 -5.97
N ARG A 80 -5.78 1.21 -5.24
CA ARG A 80 -7.02 1.93 -5.58
C ARG A 80 -6.92 2.67 -6.91
N GLY A 81 -5.75 3.20 -7.26
CA GLY A 81 -5.53 3.85 -8.55
C GLY A 81 -5.52 2.88 -9.75
N LEU A 82 -5.53 1.57 -9.51
CA LEU A 82 -5.61 0.53 -10.54
C LEU A 82 -7.03 0.04 -10.82
N ARG A 83 -8.02 0.42 -9.99
CA ARG A 83 -9.43 0.03 -10.12
C ARG A 83 -10.20 1.09 -10.89
#